data_AF-A0A098RXE9-F1
#
_entry.id   AF-A0A098RXE9-F1
#
_cell.length_a   1.000
_cell.length_b   1.000
_cell.length_c   1.000
_cell.angle_alpha   90.00
_cell.angle_beta   90.00
_cell.angle_gamma   90.00
#
_symmetry.space_group_name_H-M   'P 1'
#
loop_
_entity.id
_entity.type
_entity.pdbx_description
1 polymer ?
#
loop_
_entity_poly.entity_id
_entity_poly.type
_entity_poly.pdbx_seq_one_letter_code
_entity_poly.pdbx_strand_id
1 'polypeptide(L)'
;MDYEEYFDSLIEKDLYSEKDEIIRILKDNPDNESIKNYGIEDLIFEFLLALNEKDDYASIVRLENILAEHYPNTHEEEFGQFADILIPYYVSTRQESKAKSIFDKWIEIGYDYDSILITLNRLVHYGKESWIEEYIEKEYFNIKTSPNLISGAEEDLHFYKLMIEIGKINTGVKSIDEASEELGKYDLEISERYQKILEGLDQGLNFKNDRGDYILGIVNDFQNYLNSKYDVPYLESGIVMKALTDYFENSKYSDLVTYFKIRENSFERHMYENSINGMSLNTESNYCMLYYLPVFHRFLTEKKIFTEDDFEKEGEKISSVTRKFRKEYPKKAWILDKLKSNK
;
A
#
# COMPACT_ATOMS: atom_id res chain seq x y z
N MET A 1 -44.20 12.26 2.08
CA MET A 1 -42.92 12.80 2.52
C MET A 1 -42.18 13.14 1.26
N ASP A 2 -41.77 14.39 1.11
CA ASP A 2 -40.90 14.78 0.01
C ASP A 2 -39.58 14.00 0.12
N TYR A 3 -38.94 13.66 -1.00
CA TYR A 3 -37.64 12.99 -0.94
C TYR A 3 -36.55 13.92 -0.39
N GLU A 4 -36.67 15.23 -0.61
CA GLU A 4 -35.82 16.24 0.05
C GLU A 4 -35.96 16.16 1.58
N GLU A 5 -37.18 16.19 2.11
CA GLU A 5 -37.44 16.05 3.55
C GLU A 5 -36.92 14.72 4.12
N TYR A 6 -37.01 13.65 3.33
CA TYR A 6 -36.48 12.34 3.75
C TYR A 6 -34.95 12.37 3.84
N PHE A 7 -34.26 12.86 2.81
CA PHE A 7 -32.81 12.90 2.79
C PHE A 7 -32.23 13.89 3.81
N ASP A 8 -32.86 15.04 4.02
CA ASP A 8 -32.50 15.96 5.11
C ASP A 8 -32.56 15.28 6.49
N SER A 9 -33.54 14.39 6.69
CA SER A 9 -33.66 13.64 7.95
C SER A 9 -32.53 12.61 8.17
N LEU A 10 -31.82 12.21 7.11
CA LEU A 10 -30.74 11.22 7.22
C LEU A 10 -29.52 11.75 7.95
N ILE A 11 -29.30 13.07 7.97
CA ILE A 11 -28.19 13.72 8.69
C ILE A 11 -28.18 13.35 10.18
N GLU A 12 -29.37 13.16 10.78
CA GLU A 12 -29.52 12.82 12.20
C GLU A 12 -29.65 11.31 12.46
N LYS A 13 -29.58 10.48 11.43
CA LYS A 13 -29.85 9.04 11.51
C LYS A 13 -28.59 8.20 11.28
N ASP A 14 -28.66 6.95 11.74
CA ASP A 14 -27.69 5.92 11.35
C ASP A 14 -27.97 5.47 9.91
N LEU A 15 -27.16 5.95 8.97
CA LEU A 15 -27.30 5.63 7.54
C LEU A 15 -27.32 4.13 7.25
N TYR A 16 -26.58 3.32 8.02
CA TYR A 16 -26.59 1.87 7.81
C TYR A 16 -27.96 1.25 8.11
N SER A 17 -28.70 1.79 9.07
CA SER A 17 -30.03 1.31 9.43
C SER A 17 -31.09 1.59 8.36
N GLU A 18 -30.87 2.61 7.53
CA GLU A 18 -31.78 3.04 6.46
C GLU A 18 -31.39 2.46 5.08
N LYS A 19 -30.39 1.56 5.02
CA LYS A 19 -29.78 1.10 3.77
C LYS A 19 -30.75 0.55 2.73
N ASP A 20 -31.73 -0.25 3.18
CA ASP A 20 -32.68 -0.91 2.27
C ASP A 20 -33.63 0.12 1.66
N GLU A 21 -34.00 1.13 2.43
CA GLU A 21 -34.87 2.21 1.97
C GLU A 21 -34.13 3.15 1.02
N ILE A 22 -32.89 3.53 1.32
CA ILE A 22 -32.04 4.33 0.42
C ILE A 22 -31.85 3.62 -0.92
N ILE A 23 -31.45 2.34 -0.90
CA ILE A 23 -31.28 1.52 -2.12
C ILE A 23 -32.59 1.43 -2.91
N ARG A 24 -33.73 1.23 -2.22
CA ARG A 24 -35.05 1.14 -2.86
C ARG A 24 -35.43 2.46 -3.53
N ILE A 25 -35.21 3.59 -2.86
CA ILE A 25 -35.54 4.92 -3.39
C ILE A 25 -34.74 5.19 -4.66
N LEU A 26 -33.41 4.99 -4.62
CA LEU A 26 -32.53 5.20 -5.78
C LEU A 26 -32.89 4.27 -6.95
N LYS A 27 -33.25 3.02 -6.67
CA LYS A 27 -33.62 2.06 -7.72
C LYS A 27 -34.98 2.32 -8.34
N ASP A 28 -36.01 2.53 -7.51
CA ASP A 28 -37.40 2.52 -7.97
C ASP A 28 -37.88 3.91 -8.43
N ASN A 29 -37.16 4.99 -8.11
CA ASN A 29 -37.58 6.37 -8.40
C ASN A 29 -36.49 7.23 -9.08
N PRO A 30 -35.75 6.71 -10.07
CA PRO A 30 -34.55 7.40 -10.59
C PRO A 30 -34.84 8.75 -11.26
N ASP A 31 -36.06 8.95 -11.75
CA ASP A 31 -36.47 10.17 -12.45
C ASP A 31 -37.07 11.27 -11.57
N ASN A 32 -37.14 11.07 -10.25
CA ASN A 32 -37.77 12.03 -9.36
C ASN A 32 -36.97 13.35 -9.26
N GLU A 33 -37.64 14.48 -9.50
CA GLU A 33 -37.01 15.82 -9.50
C GLU A 33 -36.41 16.20 -8.15
N SER A 34 -37.05 15.85 -7.03
CA SER A 34 -36.53 16.13 -5.68
C SER A 34 -35.19 15.40 -5.44
N ILE A 35 -35.04 14.18 -5.96
CA ILE A 35 -33.77 13.43 -5.87
C ILE A 35 -32.68 14.11 -6.72
N LYS A 36 -33.03 14.56 -7.93
CA LYS A 36 -32.10 15.24 -8.84
C LYS A 36 -31.67 16.62 -8.31
N ASN A 37 -32.55 17.32 -7.59
CA ASN A 37 -32.26 18.63 -7.01
C ASN A 37 -31.48 18.57 -5.70
N TYR A 38 -31.58 17.48 -4.94
CA TYR A 38 -30.92 17.32 -3.65
C TYR A 38 -29.39 17.28 -3.75
N GLY A 39 -28.83 16.72 -4.82
CA GLY A 39 -27.38 16.46 -4.93
C GLY A 39 -27.00 15.22 -4.13
N ILE A 40 -27.27 14.04 -4.71
CA ILE A 40 -27.09 12.75 -4.03
C ILE A 40 -25.62 12.38 -3.80
N GLU A 41 -24.68 13.09 -4.41
CA GLU A 41 -23.23 12.80 -4.38
C GLU A 41 -22.71 12.71 -2.93
N ASP A 42 -22.99 13.72 -2.10
CA ASP A 42 -22.57 13.76 -0.69
C ASP A 42 -23.21 12.62 0.13
N LEU A 43 -24.45 12.25 -0.20
CA LEU A 43 -25.14 11.12 0.44
C LEU A 43 -24.51 9.78 0.03
N ILE A 44 -24.10 9.63 -1.23
CA ILE A 44 -23.44 8.40 -1.72
C ILE A 44 -22.15 8.15 -0.95
N PHE A 45 -21.32 9.18 -0.75
CA PHE A 45 -20.08 9.03 0.01
C PHE A 45 -20.33 8.58 1.45
N GLU A 46 -21.18 9.29 2.19
CA GLU A 46 -21.46 8.95 3.59
C GLU A 46 -22.12 7.58 3.73
N PHE A 47 -23.03 7.24 2.81
CA PHE A 47 -23.68 5.94 2.80
C PHE A 47 -22.70 4.81 2.47
N LEU A 48 -21.82 5.02 1.49
CA LEU A 48 -20.76 4.06 1.14
C LEU A 48 -19.82 3.82 2.32
N LEU A 49 -19.44 4.87 3.06
CA LEU A 49 -18.66 4.75 4.30
C LEU A 49 -19.39 3.90 5.33
N ALA A 50 -20.68 4.16 5.58
CA ALA A 50 -21.48 3.40 6.54
C ALA A 50 -21.60 1.91 6.17
N LEU A 51 -21.73 1.59 4.87
CA LEU A 51 -21.73 0.21 4.39
C LEU A 51 -20.36 -0.46 4.55
N ASN A 52 -19.29 0.26 4.24
CA ASN A 52 -17.92 -0.24 4.35
C ASN A 52 -17.52 -0.51 5.80
N GLU A 53 -17.91 0.34 6.76
CA GLU A 53 -17.66 0.11 8.20
C GLU A 53 -18.33 -1.17 8.74
N LYS A 54 -19.33 -1.71 8.04
CA LYS A 54 -20.04 -2.95 8.39
C LYS A 54 -19.68 -4.14 7.50
N ASP A 55 -18.68 -3.98 6.62
CA ASP A 55 -18.30 -4.99 5.62
C ASP A 55 -19.48 -5.48 4.75
N ASP A 56 -20.49 -4.64 4.50
CA ASP A 56 -21.69 -5.00 3.71
C ASP A 56 -21.45 -4.86 2.20
N TYR A 57 -20.47 -5.62 1.70
CA TYR A 57 -20.05 -5.56 0.29
C TYR A 57 -21.19 -5.90 -0.68
N ALA A 58 -22.17 -6.71 -0.27
CA ALA A 58 -23.33 -7.02 -1.10
C ALA A 58 -24.18 -5.76 -1.37
N SER A 59 -24.36 -4.91 -0.37
CA SER A 59 -25.09 -3.64 -0.53
C SER A 59 -24.26 -2.62 -1.31
N ILE A 60 -22.94 -2.59 -1.13
CA ILE A 60 -22.04 -1.74 -1.93
C ILE A 60 -22.12 -2.10 -3.42
N VAL A 61 -22.06 -3.40 -3.75
CA VAL A 61 -22.19 -3.86 -5.15
C VAL A 61 -23.57 -3.51 -5.71
N ARG A 62 -24.65 -3.62 -4.91
CA ARG A 62 -25.99 -3.22 -5.38
C ARG A 62 -26.06 -1.72 -5.66
N LEU A 63 -25.49 -0.89 -4.79
CA LEU A 63 -25.44 0.55 -4.96
C LEU A 63 -24.66 0.93 -6.22
N GLU A 64 -23.49 0.35 -6.44
CA GLU A 64 -22.67 0.59 -7.63
C GLU A 64 -23.44 0.29 -8.93
N ASN A 65 -24.16 -0.83 -9.00
CA ASN A 65 -24.96 -1.18 -10.16
C ASN A 65 -26.15 -0.23 -10.37
N ILE A 66 -26.82 0.20 -9.29
CA ILE A 66 -27.94 1.15 -9.37
C ILE A 66 -27.45 2.50 -9.91
N LEU A 67 -26.31 2.99 -9.42
CA LEU A 67 -25.72 4.23 -9.90
C LEU A 67 -25.31 4.09 -11.37
N ALA A 68 -24.65 2.99 -11.76
CA ALA A 68 -24.26 2.77 -13.15
C ALA A 68 -25.47 2.71 -14.11
N GLU A 69 -26.60 2.15 -13.68
CA GLU A 69 -27.82 2.00 -14.49
C GLU A 69 -28.66 3.28 -14.56
N HIS A 70 -28.79 3.99 -13.44
CA HIS A 70 -29.78 5.07 -13.29
C HIS A 70 -29.17 6.46 -13.09
N TYR A 71 -27.93 6.55 -12.61
CA TYR A 71 -27.24 7.80 -12.27
C TYR A 71 -25.80 7.79 -12.83
N PRO A 72 -25.61 7.66 -14.17
CA PRO A 72 -24.29 7.41 -14.75
C PRO A 72 -23.27 8.52 -14.49
N ASN A 73 -23.70 9.78 -14.39
CA ASN A 73 -22.79 10.89 -14.08
C ASN A 73 -22.25 10.78 -12.65
N THR A 74 -23.15 10.60 -11.66
CA THR A 74 -22.77 10.35 -10.26
C THR A 74 -21.93 9.07 -10.14
N HIS A 75 -22.25 8.02 -10.92
CA HIS A 75 -21.44 6.80 -10.95
C HIS A 75 -20.01 7.09 -11.38
N GLU A 76 -19.83 7.86 -12.45
CA GLU A 76 -18.52 8.23 -12.99
C GLU A 76 -17.72 9.11 -12.00
N GLU A 77 -18.38 10.10 -11.39
CA GLU A 77 -17.78 11.01 -10.40
C GLU A 77 -17.34 10.28 -9.12
N GLU A 78 -18.16 9.36 -8.60
CA GLU A 78 -17.92 8.65 -7.35
C GLU A 78 -17.19 7.30 -7.53
N PHE A 79 -16.87 6.90 -8.78
CA PHE A 79 -16.37 5.55 -9.08
C PHE A 79 -15.10 5.19 -8.31
N GLY A 80 -14.21 6.16 -8.07
CA GLY A 80 -12.96 5.95 -7.35
C GLY A 80 -13.18 5.38 -5.95
N GLN A 81 -14.21 5.84 -5.23
CA GLN A 81 -14.52 5.35 -3.89
C GLN A 81 -15.02 3.90 -3.91
N PHE A 82 -15.83 3.54 -4.91
CA PHE A 82 -16.24 2.16 -5.12
C PHE A 82 -15.03 1.28 -5.46
N ALA A 83 -14.16 1.75 -6.34
CA ALA A 83 -12.99 1.02 -6.76
C ALA A 83 -12.02 0.75 -5.58
N ASP A 84 -11.79 1.75 -4.73
CA ASP A 84 -11.00 1.64 -3.51
C ASP A 84 -11.49 0.52 -2.59
N ILE A 85 -12.81 0.32 -2.49
CA ILE A 85 -13.40 -0.70 -1.61
C ILE A 85 -13.48 -2.06 -2.32
N LEU A 86 -13.98 -2.07 -3.55
CA LEU A 86 -14.32 -3.29 -4.28
C LEU A 86 -13.11 -4.02 -4.84
N ILE A 87 -12.04 -3.32 -5.25
CA ILE A 87 -10.82 -3.98 -5.75
C ILE A 87 -10.19 -4.85 -4.66
N PRO A 88 -9.84 -4.34 -3.45
CA PRO A 88 -9.31 -5.18 -2.37
C PRO A 88 -10.26 -6.32 -1.96
N TYR A 89 -11.57 -6.04 -1.92
CA TYR A 89 -12.57 -7.06 -1.62
C TYR A 89 -12.54 -8.21 -2.64
N TYR A 90 -12.60 -7.90 -3.93
CA TYR A 90 -12.60 -8.92 -4.97
C TYR A 90 -11.28 -9.68 -5.07
N VAL A 91 -10.14 -9.00 -4.89
CA VAL A 91 -8.84 -9.69 -4.84
C VAL A 91 -8.79 -10.66 -3.65
N SER A 92 -9.20 -10.22 -2.46
CA SER A 92 -9.16 -11.07 -1.26
C SER A 92 -10.17 -12.24 -1.29
N THR A 93 -11.26 -12.11 -2.03
CA THR A 93 -12.24 -13.18 -2.27
C THR A 93 -11.95 -14.00 -3.52
N ARG A 94 -10.76 -13.87 -4.12
CA ARG A 94 -10.30 -14.61 -5.30
C ARG A 94 -11.17 -14.41 -6.54
N GLN A 95 -11.83 -13.26 -6.66
CA GLN A 95 -12.61 -12.83 -7.81
C GLN A 95 -11.79 -11.88 -8.70
N GLU A 96 -10.62 -12.34 -9.12
CA GLU A 96 -9.61 -11.51 -9.77
C GLU A 96 -10.10 -10.82 -11.07
N SER A 97 -10.91 -11.51 -11.88
CA SER A 97 -11.46 -10.92 -13.11
C SER A 97 -12.36 -9.71 -12.83
N LYS A 98 -13.12 -9.74 -11.73
CA LYS A 98 -13.95 -8.59 -11.32
C LYS A 98 -13.09 -7.44 -10.82
N ALA A 99 -12.08 -7.75 -10.00
CA ALA A 99 -11.14 -6.75 -9.52
C ALA A 99 -10.41 -6.05 -10.69
N LYS A 100 -9.90 -6.81 -11.66
CA LYS A 100 -9.22 -6.25 -12.84
C LYS A 100 -10.16 -5.41 -13.69
N SER A 101 -11.40 -5.87 -13.90
CA SER A 101 -12.39 -5.10 -14.65
C SER A 101 -12.70 -3.74 -14.00
N ILE A 102 -12.76 -3.67 -12.68
CA ILE A 102 -12.98 -2.40 -11.95
C ILE A 102 -11.72 -1.54 -12.02
N PHE A 103 -10.54 -2.12 -11.82
CA PHE A 103 -9.26 -1.42 -11.93
C PHE A 103 -9.07 -0.79 -13.32
N ASP A 104 -9.33 -1.54 -14.39
CA ASP A 104 -9.20 -1.06 -15.76
C ASP A 104 -10.19 0.07 -16.05
N LYS A 105 -11.45 -0.09 -15.63
CA LYS A 105 -12.47 0.97 -15.74
C LYS A 105 -12.06 2.23 -14.97
N TRP A 106 -11.42 2.08 -13.81
CA TRP A 106 -10.99 3.24 -13.02
C TRP A 106 -9.89 4.03 -13.72
N ILE A 107 -8.91 3.32 -14.29
CA ILE A 107 -7.86 3.94 -15.10
C ILE A 107 -8.46 4.67 -16.31
N GLU A 108 -9.52 4.13 -16.91
CA GLU A 108 -10.20 4.76 -18.06
C GLU A 108 -10.98 6.04 -17.71
N ILE A 109 -11.66 6.08 -16.55
CA ILE A 109 -12.46 7.24 -16.11
C ILE A 109 -11.57 8.44 -15.76
N GLY A 110 -10.43 8.19 -15.10
CA GLY A 110 -9.34 9.15 -14.94
C GLY A 110 -9.43 10.17 -13.79
N TYR A 111 -8.24 10.74 -13.53
CA TYR A 111 -7.90 12.02 -12.88
C TYR A 111 -7.85 12.20 -11.36
N ASP A 112 -8.30 11.25 -10.54
CA ASP A 112 -7.86 11.24 -9.13
C ASP A 112 -6.64 10.31 -8.97
N TYR A 113 -5.46 10.85 -9.28
CA TYR A 113 -4.20 10.12 -9.12
C TYR A 113 -3.93 9.72 -7.67
N ASP A 114 -4.39 10.50 -6.70
CA ASP A 114 -4.15 10.22 -5.29
C ASP A 114 -4.98 9.00 -4.84
N SER A 115 -6.25 8.95 -5.24
CA SER A 115 -7.09 7.78 -4.98
C SER A 115 -6.58 6.53 -5.70
N ILE A 116 -6.10 6.66 -6.95
CA ILE A 116 -5.49 5.51 -7.64
C ILE A 116 -4.25 5.02 -6.90
N LEU A 117 -3.37 5.90 -6.43
CA LEU A 117 -2.19 5.52 -5.64
C LEU A 117 -2.56 4.75 -4.37
N ILE A 118 -3.61 5.17 -3.66
CA ILE A 118 -4.13 4.43 -2.48
C ILE A 118 -4.50 2.99 -2.87
N THR A 119 -5.05 2.78 -4.06
CA THR A 119 -5.35 1.43 -4.53
C THR A 119 -4.11 0.66 -4.99
N LEU A 120 -3.16 1.30 -5.68
CA LEU A 120 -1.89 0.64 -6.05
C LEU A 120 -1.14 0.14 -4.81
N ASN A 121 -1.08 0.97 -3.77
CA ASN A 121 -0.55 0.65 -2.45
C ASN A 121 -1.17 -0.64 -1.88
N ARG A 122 -2.50 -0.75 -1.92
CA ARG A 122 -3.20 -1.97 -1.48
C ARG A 122 -2.88 -3.17 -2.36
N LEU A 123 -2.76 -2.99 -3.67
CA LEU A 123 -2.43 -4.04 -4.63
C LEU A 123 -1.03 -4.62 -4.41
N VAL A 124 -0.08 -3.85 -3.86
CA VAL A 124 1.24 -4.36 -3.45
C VAL A 124 1.09 -5.57 -2.52
N HIS A 125 0.20 -5.46 -1.52
CA HIS A 125 -0.02 -6.52 -0.52
C HIS A 125 -0.75 -7.76 -1.05
N TYR A 126 -1.27 -7.68 -2.27
CA TYR A 126 -1.94 -8.79 -2.92
C TYR A 126 -1.11 -9.42 -4.03
N GLY A 127 0.16 -9.04 -4.18
CA GLY A 127 1.04 -9.58 -5.22
C GLY A 127 0.52 -9.28 -6.62
N LYS A 128 0.01 -8.07 -6.84
CA LYS A 128 -0.50 -7.60 -8.13
C LYS A 128 0.49 -6.66 -8.83
N GLU A 129 1.78 -6.97 -8.75
CA GLU A 129 2.85 -6.18 -9.37
C GLU A 129 2.64 -5.96 -10.86
N SER A 130 2.11 -6.94 -11.60
CA SER A 130 1.86 -6.78 -13.04
C SER A 130 0.81 -5.71 -13.36
N TRP A 131 -0.18 -5.51 -12.49
CA TRP A 131 -1.21 -4.48 -12.67
C TRP A 131 -0.66 -3.09 -12.37
N ILE A 132 0.17 -3.00 -11.32
CA ILE A 132 0.88 -1.77 -10.96
C ILE A 132 1.86 -1.39 -12.08
N GLU A 133 2.58 -2.36 -12.63
CA GLU A 133 3.45 -2.15 -13.77
C GLU A 133 2.68 -1.64 -14.99
N GLU A 134 1.61 -2.32 -15.39
CA GLU A 134 0.76 -1.92 -16.53
C GLU A 134 0.27 -0.47 -16.37
N TYR A 135 -0.14 -0.09 -15.16
CA TYR A 135 -0.54 1.28 -14.86
C TYR A 135 0.60 2.29 -15.05
N ILE A 136 1.79 2.00 -14.48
CA ILE A 136 2.96 2.88 -14.61
C ILE A 136 3.33 3.05 -16.09
N GLU A 137 3.41 1.96 -16.85
CA GLU A 137 3.78 1.99 -18.27
C GLU A 137 2.83 2.85 -19.10
N LYS A 138 1.54 2.89 -18.72
CA LYS A 138 0.51 3.67 -19.38
C LYS A 138 0.49 5.15 -18.95
N GLU A 139 0.62 5.41 -17.65
CA GLU A 139 0.29 6.73 -17.07
C GLU A 139 1.51 7.55 -16.62
N TYR A 140 2.72 6.97 -16.58
CA TYR A 140 3.91 7.63 -16.02
C TYR A 140 4.11 9.07 -16.50
N PHE A 141 4.07 9.30 -17.82
CA PHE A 141 4.29 10.64 -18.38
C PHE A 141 3.13 11.61 -18.12
N ASN A 142 1.90 11.10 -18.02
CA ASN A 142 0.74 11.90 -17.66
C ASN A 142 0.85 12.37 -16.21
N ILE A 143 1.30 11.47 -15.33
CA ILE A 143 1.55 11.75 -13.91
C ILE A 143 2.69 12.74 -13.79
N LYS A 144 3.88 12.44 -14.32
CA LYS A 144 5.05 13.32 -14.24
C LYS A 144 4.80 14.79 -14.64
N THR A 145 3.84 15.03 -15.54
CA THR A 145 3.52 16.38 -16.02
C THR A 145 2.26 16.99 -15.42
N SER A 146 1.55 16.25 -14.56
CA SER A 146 0.28 16.68 -13.97
C SER A 146 0.49 17.73 -12.87
N PRO A 147 -0.16 18.91 -12.97
CA PRO A 147 -0.09 19.94 -11.93
C PRO A 147 -0.94 19.60 -10.69
N ASN A 148 -1.80 18.58 -10.78
CA ASN A 148 -2.80 18.24 -9.76
C ASN A 148 -2.32 17.13 -8.81
N LEU A 149 -1.10 16.62 -8.98
CA LEU A 149 -0.57 15.56 -8.09
C LEU A 149 -0.20 16.10 -6.72
N ILE A 150 -0.55 15.34 -5.68
CA ILE A 150 0.07 15.53 -4.38
C ILE A 150 1.57 15.25 -4.49
N SER A 151 2.36 16.13 -3.89
CA SER A 151 3.81 15.98 -3.77
C SER A 151 4.16 14.59 -3.18
N GLY A 152 5.01 13.83 -3.89
CA GLY A 152 5.44 12.48 -3.49
C GLY A 152 4.80 11.34 -4.30
N ALA A 153 3.70 11.58 -5.00
CA ALA A 153 3.06 10.59 -5.88
C ALA A 153 3.99 10.03 -6.98
N GLU A 154 4.76 10.92 -7.61
CA GLU A 154 5.78 10.54 -8.60
C GLU A 154 6.86 9.66 -7.96
N GLU A 155 7.30 9.99 -6.74
CA GLU A 155 8.34 9.24 -6.02
C GLU A 155 7.88 7.81 -5.68
N ASP A 156 6.59 7.64 -5.34
CA ASP A 156 6.02 6.32 -5.05
C ASP A 156 5.99 5.43 -6.32
N LEU A 157 5.64 5.99 -7.49
CA LEU A 157 5.67 5.25 -8.76
C LEU A 157 7.10 4.94 -9.22
N HIS A 158 8.04 5.87 -9.00
CA HIS A 158 9.46 5.64 -9.26
C HIS A 158 9.95 4.44 -8.46
N PHE A 159 9.63 4.43 -7.16
CA PHE A 159 9.96 3.34 -6.27
C PHE A 159 9.33 2.02 -6.74
N TYR A 160 8.06 2.02 -7.14
CA TYR A 160 7.38 0.83 -7.62
C TYR A 160 8.01 0.27 -8.88
N LYS A 161 8.23 1.10 -9.90
CA LYS A 161 8.87 0.63 -11.15
C LYS A 161 10.27 0.10 -10.89
N LEU A 162 11.05 0.80 -10.07
CA LEU A 162 12.39 0.37 -9.68
C LEU A 162 12.35 -1.00 -9.01
N MET A 163 11.51 -1.19 -7.98
CA MET A 163 11.41 -2.46 -7.26
C MET A 163 10.91 -3.61 -8.13
N ILE A 164 9.97 -3.36 -9.04
CA ILE A 164 9.48 -4.38 -9.99
C ILE A 164 10.62 -4.85 -10.91
N GLU A 165 11.40 -3.92 -11.46
CA GLU A 165 12.52 -4.26 -12.33
C GLU A 165 13.64 -4.98 -11.57
N ILE A 166 13.93 -4.59 -10.34
CA ILE A 166 14.86 -5.31 -9.46
C ILE A 166 14.37 -6.74 -9.18
N GLY A 167 13.06 -6.92 -8.98
CA GLY A 167 12.47 -8.24 -8.81
C GLY A 167 12.71 -9.14 -10.02
N LYS A 168 12.60 -8.58 -11.23
CA LYS A 168 12.91 -9.30 -12.48
C LYS A 168 14.40 -9.65 -12.59
N ILE A 169 15.30 -8.78 -12.12
CA ILE A 169 16.74 -9.08 -12.04
C ILE A 169 17.00 -10.25 -11.10
N ASN A 170 16.52 -10.17 -9.85
CA ASN A 170 16.82 -11.17 -8.83
C ASN A 170 16.15 -12.53 -9.07
N THR A 171 15.06 -12.56 -9.83
CA THR A 171 14.41 -13.81 -10.28
C THR A 171 14.98 -14.36 -11.60
N GLY A 172 15.96 -13.67 -12.20
CA GLY A 172 16.58 -14.06 -13.46
C GLY A 172 15.70 -13.90 -14.70
N VAL A 173 14.62 -13.12 -14.60
CA VAL A 173 13.71 -12.79 -15.71
C VAL A 173 14.34 -11.75 -16.64
N LYS A 174 15.16 -10.83 -16.10
CA LYS A 174 15.89 -9.80 -16.84
C LYS A 174 17.33 -9.69 -16.33
N SER A 175 18.23 -9.24 -17.20
CA SER A 175 19.56 -8.75 -16.83
C SER A 175 19.51 -7.31 -16.30
N ILE A 176 20.58 -6.86 -15.62
CA ILE A 176 20.72 -5.47 -15.16
C ILE A 176 20.67 -4.49 -16.33
N ASP A 177 21.29 -4.84 -17.47
CA ASP A 177 21.31 -4.00 -18.67
C ASP A 177 19.90 -3.81 -19.25
N GLU A 178 19.13 -4.90 -19.37
CA GLU A 178 17.74 -4.87 -19.85
C GLU A 178 16.82 -4.07 -18.91
N ALA A 179 16.99 -4.24 -17.59
CA ALA A 179 16.25 -3.49 -16.59
C ALA A 179 16.61 -1.99 -16.61
N SER A 180 17.89 -1.66 -16.81
CA SER A 180 18.35 -0.28 -16.92
C SER A 180 17.83 0.40 -18.19
N GLU A 181 17.77 -0.31 -19.31
CA GLU A 181 17.14 0.19 -20.54
C GLU A 181 15.64 0.44 -20.33
N GLU A 182 14.95 -0.47 -19.63
CA GLU A 182 13.52 -0.30 -19.32
C GLU A 182 13.28 0.91 -18.41
N LEU A 183 14.03 1.04 -17.32
CA LEU A 183 13.93 2.17 -16.40
C LEU A 183 14.27 3.51 -17.07
N GLY A 184 15.22 3.49 -18.00
CA GLY A 184 15.61 4.66 -18.79
C GLY A 184 14.48 5.25 -19.63
N LYS A 185 13.47 4.45 -20.01
CA LYS A 185 12.26 4.95 -20.69
C LYS A 185 11.44 5.89 -19.81
N TYR A 186 11.61 5.82 -18.49
CA TYR A 186 10.86 6.58 -17.50
C TYR A 186 11.76 7.60 -16.80
N ASP A 187 12.94 7.94 -17.34
CA ASP A 187 13.92 8.80 -16.67
C ASP A 187 14.33 8.29 -15.26
N LEU A 188 14.27 6.98 -15.05
CA LEU A 188 14.66 6.31 -13.83
C LEU A 188 16.03 5.65 -14.00
N GLU A 189 16.81 5.63 -12.93
CA GLU A 189 18.11 4.97 -12.91
C GLU A 189 18.27 4.11 -11.65
N ILE A 190 18.93 2.96 -11.82
CA ILE A 190 19.45 2.20 -10.69
C ILE A 190 20.73 2.90 -10.24
N SER A 191 20.77 3.37 -8.99
CA SER A 191 21.98 4.02 -8.46
C SER A 191 23.20 3.08 -8.57
N GLU A 192 24.38 3.64 -8.88
CA GLU A 192 25.64 2.88 -9.01
C GLU A 192 25.92 1.99 -7.78
N ARG A 193 25.60 2.52 -6.59
CA ARG A 193 25.73 1.80 -5.31
C ARG A 193 24.87 0.53 -5.30
N TYR A 194 23.61 0.62 -5.73
CA TYR A 194 22.72 -0.53 -5.73
C TYR A 194 23.03 -1.49 -6.86
N GLN A 195 23.45 -1.00 -8.03
CA GLN A 195 23.93 -1.84 -9.12
C GLN A 195 25.08 -2.76 -8.67
N LYS A 196 26.07 -2.24 -7.94
CA LYS A 196 27.17 -3.06 -7.37
C LYS A 196 26.68 -4.18 -6.47
N ILE A 197 25.62 -3.93 -5.70
CA ILE A 197 25.00 -4.93 -4.82
C ILE A 197 24.28 -6.00 -5.64
N LEU A 198 23.54 -5.61 -6.69
CA LEU A 198 22.88 -6.55 -7.60
C LEU A 198 23.89 -7.42 -8.38
N GLU A 199 25.06 -6.89 -8.69
CA GLU A 199 26.17 -7.62 -9.33
C GLU A 199 26.91 -8.56 -8.36
N GLY A 200 26.56 -8.56 -7.07
CA GLY A 200 27.23 -9.38 -6.05
C GLY A 200 28.66 -8.95 -5.75
N LEU A 201 29.02 -7.70 -6.08
CA LEU A 201 30.34 -7.11 -5.80
C LEU A 201 30.49 -6.68 -4.34
N ASP A 202 29.49 -6.97 -3.50
CA ASP A 202 29.46 -6.68 -2.06
C ASP A 202 30.25 -7.69 -1.20
N GLN A 203 30.75 -8.76 -1.79
CA GLN A 203 31.60 -9.78 -1.16
C GLN A 203 32.98 -9.21 -0.77
N GLY A 204 32.99 -8.33 0.23
CA GLY A 204 34.19 -7.62 0.70
C GLY A 204 33.92 -6.32 1.45
N LEU A 205 32.66 -5.86 1.51
CA LEU A 205 32.32 -4.61 2.20
C LEU A 205 32.67 -4.67 3.69
N ASN A 206 33.31 -3.62 4.18
CA ASN A 206 33.63 -3.48 5.58
C ASN A 206 32.60 -2.56 6.26
N PHE A 207 31.79 -3.09 7.18
CA PHE A 207 30.76 -2.30 7.86
C PHE A 207 31.25 -0.97 8.47
N LYS A 208 32.52 -0.87 8.91
CA LYS A 208 33.05 0.37 9.47
C LYS A 208 33.33 1.45 8.41
N ASN A 209 33.76 1.05 7.22
CA ASN A 209 34.20 1.96 6.16
C ASN A 209 33.11 2.19 5.11
N ASP A 210 32.33 1.15 4.83
CA ASP A 210 31.35 1.07 3.74
C ASP A 210 29.94 0.87 4.31
N ARG A 211 29.65 1.52 5.45
CA ARG A 211 28.44 1.28 6.27
C ARG A 211 27.18 1.27 5.42
N GLY A 212 26.98 2.29 4.60
CA GLY A 212 25.81 2.41 3.73
C GLY A 212 25.67 1.15 2.87
N ASP A 213 26.64 0.90 2.00
CA ASP A 213 26.61 -0.21 1.05
C ASP A 213 26.40 -1.55 1.77
N TYR A 214 27.02 -1.73 2.94
CA TYR A 214 26.85 -2.92 3.76
C TYR A 214 25.40 -3.09 4.24
N ILE A 215 24.75 -2.02 4.71
CA ILE A 215 23.34 -2.07 5.12
C ILE A 215 22.47 -2.42 3.94
N LEU A 216 22.69 -1.75 2.80
CA LEU A 216 21.92 -1.94 1.58
C LEU A 216 22.02 -3.40 1.09
N GLY A 217 23.22 -4.01 1.17
CA GLY A 217 23.41 -5.43 0.91
C GLY A 217 22.64 -6.33 1.88
N ILE A 218 22.70 -6.07 3.19
CA ILE A 218 21.96 -6.85 4.21
C ILE A 218 20.44 -6.77 4.02
N VAL A 219 19.89 -5.59 3.72
CA VAL A 219 18.44 -5.45 3.51
C VAL A 219 17.99 -6.02 2.16
N ASN A 220 18.84 -5.98 1.12
CA ASN A 220 18.59 -6.66 -0.15
C ASN A 220 18.59 -8.19 0.01
N ASP A 221 19.56 -8.73 0.75
CA ASP A 221 19.58 -10.14 1.13
C ASP A 221 18.32 -10.53 1.90
N PHE A 222 17.83 -9.64 2.78
CA PHE A 222 16.60 -9.86 3.51
C PHE A 222 15.35 -9.83 2.61
N GLN A 223 15.32 -8.93 1.62
CA GLN A 223 14.26 -8.89 0.61
C GLN A 223 14.18 -10.23 -0.13
N ASN A 224 15.31 -10.73 -0.62
CA ASN A 224 15.41 -12.04 -1.29
C ASN A 224 15.03 -13.20 -0.36
N TYR A 225 15.36 -13.09 0.92
CA TYR A 225 14.95 -14.06 1.94
C TYR A 225 13.43 -14.07 2.17
N LEU A 226 12.77 -12.91 2.20
CA LEU A 226 11.31 -12.82 2.32
C LEU A 226 10.62 -13.45 1.11
N ASN A 227 11.08 -13.13 -0.10
CA ASN A 227 10.51 -13.68 -1.32
C ASN A 227 10.68 -15.21 -1.38
N SER A 228 11.91 -15.72 -1.20
CA SER A 228 12.20 -17.14 -1.35
C SER A 228 11.65 -18.05 -0.24
N LYS A 229 11.61 -17.58 1.02
CA LYS A 229 11.22 -18.41 2.17
C LYS A 229 9.76 -18.22 2.59
N TYR A 230 9.19 -17.05 2.34
CA TYR A 230 7.85 -16.69 2.81
C TYR A 230 6.88 -16.34 1.67
N ASP A 231 7.31 -16.45 0.41
CA ASP A 231 6.51 -16.13 -0.77
C ASP A 231 5.94 -14.69 -0.73
N VAL A 232 6.73 -13.78 -0.14
CA VAL A 232 6.35 -12.36 -0.07
C VAL A 232 6.57 -11.74 -1.45
N PRO A 233 5.58 -11.02 -2.00
CA PRO A 233 5.72 -10.32 -3.27
C PRO A 233 6.95 -9.41 -3.29
N TYR A 234 7.61 -9.29 -4.44
CA TYR A 234 8.91 -8.61 -4.52
C TYR A 234 8.76 -7.12 -4.22
N LEU A 235 7.65 -6.52 -4.68
CA LEU A 235 7.34 -5.13 -4.41
C LEU A 235 7.06 -4.88 -2.92
N GLU A 236 6.29 -5.75 -2.25
CA GLU A 236 6.03 -5.66 -0.81
C GLU A 236 7.33 -5.79 0.01
N SER A 237 8.17 -6.78 -0.34
CA SER A 237 9.46 -6.94 0.33
C SER A 237 10.40 -5.75 0.07
N GLY A 238 10.27 -5.07 -1.06
CA GLY A 238 10.97 -3.80 -1.35
C GLY A 238 10.52 -2.66 -0.43
N ILE A 239 9.21 -2.54 -0.19
CA ILE A 239 8.66 -1.58 0.79
C ILE A 239 9.27 -1.80 2.18
N VAL A 240 9.41 -3.06 2.60
CA VAL A 240 10.07 -3.42 3.86
C VAL A 240 11.56 -3.06 3.83
N MET A 241 12.25 -3.33 2.72
CA MET A 241 13.66 -2.95 2.53
C MET A 241 13.84 -1.44 2.71
N LYS A 242 12.99 -0.63 2.08
CA LYS A 242 13.01 0.84 2.19
C LYS A 242 12.87 1.29 3.64
N ALA A 243 11.84 0.82 4.35
CA ALA A 243 11.60 1.20 5.74
C ALA A 243 12.75 0.80 6.68
N LEU A 244 13.31 -0.41 6.53
CA LEU A 244 14.46 -0.84 7.32
C LEU A 244 15.69 0.02 7.02
N THR A 245 15.94 0.34 5.74
CA THR A 245 17.04 1.22 5.33
C THR A 245 16.89 2.59 5.96
N ASP A 246 15.73 3.24 5.80
CA ASP A 246 15.45 4.58 6.33
C ASP A 246 15.61 4.62 7.87
N TYR A 247 15.17 3.57 8.57
CA TYR A 247 15.33 3.48 10.01
C TYR A 247 16.81 3.34 10.42
N PHE A 248 17.54 2.41 9.79
CA PHE A 248 18.89 2.10 10.20
C PHE A 248 19.92 3.12 9.71
N GLU A 249 19.78 3.75 8.55
CA GLU A 249 20.76 4.73 8.03
C GLU A 249 21.00 5.89 9.00
N ASN A 250 20.01 6.23 9.84
CA ASN A 250 20.11 7.26 10.88
C ASN A 250 20.87 6.83 12.16
N SER A 251 21.27 5.55 12.24
CA SER A 251 21.96 4.98 13.39
C SER A 251 23.46 5.31 13.40
N LYS A 252 23.95 5.75 14.56
CA LYS A 252 25.34 6.20 14.75
C LYS A 252 26.29 5.10 15.24
N TYR A 253 25.80 3.89 15.46
CA TYR A 253 26.60 2.81 16.05
C TYR A 253 27.58 2.21 15.05
N SER A 254 28.77 1.87 15.53
CA SER A 254 29.86 1.29 14.74
C SER A 254 29.97 -0.24 14.86
N ASP A 255 29.19 -0.84 15.75
CA ASP A 255 29.13 -2.28 16.00
C ASP A 255 27.85 -2.85 15.39
N LEU A 256 27.97 -3.92 14.59
CA LEU A 256 26.88 -4.53 13.84
C LEU A 256 25.72 -4.99 14.74
N VAL A 257 26.04 -5.64 15.87
CA VAL A 257 25.02 -6.16 16.79
C VAL A 257 24.23 -5.00 17.38
N THR A 258 24.92 -3.99 17.89
CA THR A 258 24.32 -2.80 18.51
C THR A 258 23.56 -1.95 17.50
N TYR A 259 24.01 -1.94 16.25
CA TYR A 259 23.45 -1.17 15.14
C TYR A 259 22.04 -1.66 14.76
N PHE A 260 21.85 -2.97 14.64
CA PHE A 260 20.56 -3.56 14.27
C PHE A 260 19.58 -3.74 15.45
N LYS A 261 19.96 -3.35 16.67
CA LYS A 261 19.05 -3.40 17.83
C LYS A 261 18.03 -2.28 17.80
N ILE A 262 16.78 -2.62 18.11
CA ILE A 262 15.68 -1.66 18.16
C ILE A 262 15.82 -0.76 19.38
N ARG A 263 15.74 0.55 19.14
CA ARG A 263 15.76 1.58 20.17
C ARG A 263 14.37 2.19 20.27
N GLU A 264 13.60 1.79 21.27
CA GLU A 264 12.19 2.13 21.46
C GLU A 264 11.89 3.61 21.16
N ASN A 265 12.54 4.56 21.83
CA ASN A 265 12.31 6.01 21.58
C ASN A 265 12.63 6.45 20.13
N SER A 266 13.71 5.92 19.54
CA SER A 266 14.09 6.28 18.17
C SER A 266 13.19 5.61 17.14
N PHE A 267 12.74 4.39 17.42
CA PHE A 267 11.84 3.63 16.58
C PHE A 267 10.45 4.25 16.61
N GLU A 268 9.93 4.57 17.80
CA GLU A 268 8.68 5.32 17.96
C GLU A 268 8.76 6.64 17.20
N ARG A 269 9.82 7.42 17.40
CA ARG A 269 9.99 8.69 16.69
C ARG A 269 9.96 8.51 15.17
N HIS A 270 10.71 7.53 14.63
CA HIS A 270 10.70 7.22 13.19
C HIS A 270 9.30 6.88 12.70
N MET A 271 8.60 5.99 13.41
CA MET A 271 7.24 5.61 13.09
C MET A 271 6.28 6.81 13.15
N TYR A 272 6.37 7.68 14.16
CA TYR A 272 5.54 8.88 14.29
C TYR A 272 5.82 9.88 13.17
N GLU A 273 7.08 10.28 12.97
CA GLU A 273 7.49 11.28 11.97
C GLU A 273 7.07 10.86 10.54
N ASN A 274 7.09 9.55 10.25
CA ASN A 274 6.74 9.01 8.95
C ASN A 274 5.28 8.51 8.84
N SER A 275 4.46 8.61 9.90
CA SER A 275 3.04 8.21 9.89
C SER A 275 2.05 9.38 9.97
N ILE A 276 2.53 10.62 10.14
CA ILE A 276 1.68 11.81 10.36
C ILE A 276 0.89 12.22 9.12
N ASN A 277 1.34 11.87 7.91
CA ASN A 277 0.60 12.11 6.67
C ASN A 277 -0.01 10.79 6.19
N GLY A 278 -1.28 10.58 6.54
CA GLY A 278 -1.91 9.27 6.66
C GLY A 278 -2.07 8.39 5.42
N MET A 279 -1.49 8.73 4.27
CA MET A 279 -1.70 8.04 2.98
C MET A 279 -0.43 7.88 2.13
N SER A 280 0.77 8.19 2.64
CA SER A 280 2.01 8.00 1.87
C SER A 280 2.56 6.57 1.98
N LEU A 281 3.34 6.14 0.99
CA LEU A 281 4.16 4.92 1.04
C LEU A 281 4.95 4.80 2.36
N ASN A 282 5.39 5.92 2.94
CA ASN A 282 6.09 5.96 4.22
C ASN A 282 5.23 5.49 5.41
N THR A 283 3.92 5.74 5.38
CA THR A 283 3.01 5.20 6.40
C THR A 283 2.92 3.68 6.27
N GLU A 284 2.70 3.15 5.08
CA GLU A 284 2.52 1.71 4.87
C GLU A 284 3.81 0.93 5.09
N SER A 285 4.94 1.47 4.65
CA SER A 285 6.26 0.88 4.83
C SER A 285 6.60 0.67 6.30
N ASN A 286 6.19 1.59 7.16
CA ASN A 286 6.32 1.49 8.61
C ASN A 286 5.51 0.35 9.22
N TYR A 287 4.26 0.15 8.78
CA TYR A 287 3.44 -0.98 9.24
C TYR A 287 4.00 -2.31 8.74
N CYS A 288 4.48 -2.36 7.50
CA CYS A 288 5.16 -3.53 6.96
C CYS A 288 6.44 -3.84 7.75
N MET A 289 7.26 -2.83 8.03
CA MET A 289 8.44 -2.97 8.89
C MET A 289 8.08 -3.55 10.24
N LEU A 290 7.06 -3.01 10.92
CA LEU A 290 6.57 -3.54 12.20
C LEU A 290 6.20 -5.03 12.14
N TYR A 291 5.57 -5.45 11.03
CA TYR A 291 5.18 -6.84 10.83
C TYR A 291 6.39 -7.76 10.60
N TYR A 292 7.33 -7.32 9.77
CA TYR A 292 8.48 -8.13 9.35
C TYR A 292 9.70 -8.01 10.27
N LEU A 293 9.71 -7.11 11.26
CA LEU A 293 10.82 -6.93 12.20
C LEU A 293 11.23 -8.20 12.94
N PRO A 294 10.31 -9.04 13.47
CA PRO A 294 10.67 -10.33 14.05
C PRO A 294 11.35 -11.26 13.04
N VAL A 295 10.90 -11.24 11.78
CA VAL A 295 11.46 -12.06 10.70
C VAL A 295 12.85 -11.54 10.33
N PHE A 296 13.05 -10.23 10.29
CA PHE A 296 14.35 -9.60 10.07
C PHE A 296 15.36 -9.98 11.14
N HIS A 297 14.98 -9.93 12.42
CA HIS A 297 15.87 -10.34 13.51
C HIS A 297 16.19 -11.84 13.48
N ARG A 298 15.25 -12.68 13.07
CA ARG A 298 15.51 -14.10 12.82
C ARG A 298 16.51 -14.28 11.67
N PHE A 299 16.35 -13.54 10.58
CA PHE A 299 17.30 -13.51 9.47
C PHE A 299 18.71 -13.07 9.89
N LEU A 300 18.84 -12.03 10.73
CA LEU A 300 20.13 -11.61 11.28
C LEU A 300 20.79 -12.70 12.13
N THR A 301 19.99 -13.52 12.82
CA THR A 301 20.47 -14.68 13.57
C THR A 301 20.99 -15.78 12.64
N GLU A 302 20.26 -16.06 11.54
CA GLU A 302 20.69 -17.02 10.51
C GLU A 302 21.98 -16.56 9.79
N LYS A 303 22.15 -15.24 9.60
CA LYS A 303 23.39 -14.62 9.08
C LYS A 303 24.52 -14.54 10.12
N LYS A 304 24.31 -15.03 11.35
CA LYS A 304 25.27 -14.99 12.48
C LYS A 304 25.68 -13.58 12.91
N ILE A 305 24.85 -12.58 12.63
CA ILE A 305 25.01 -11.21 13.14
C ILE A 305 24.48 -11.17 14.57
N PHE A 306 23.33 -11.80 14.83
CA PHE A 306 22.76 -11.95 16.17
C PHE A 306 23.01 -13.35 16.73
N THR A 307 23.13 -13.42 18.06
CA THR A 307 23.00 -14.67 18.81
C THR A 307 21.53 -14.98 19.11
N GLU A 308 21.20 -16.21 19.53
CA GLU A 308 19.83 -16.52 19.97
C GLU A 308 19.41 -15.66 21.16
N ASP A 309 20.33 -15.37 22.10
CA ASP A 309 20.10 -14.44 23.20
C ASP A 309 19.77 -13.02 22.72
N ASP A 310 20.40 -12.53 21.64
CA ASP A 310 20.06 -11.25 21.04
C ASP A 310 18.66 -11.29 20.42
N PHE A 311 18.34 -12.38 19.69
CA PHE A 311 17.02 -12.57 19.10
C PHE A 311 15.90 -12.56 20.14
N GLU A 312 16.04 -13.33 21.23
CA GLU A 312 15.03 -13.40 22.29
C GLU A 312 14.80 -12.04 22.95
N LYS A 313 15.88 -11.35 23.33
CA LYS A 313 15.80 -10.02 23.98
C LYS A 313 15.19 -8.97 23.07
N GLU A 314 15.51 -8.99 21.79
CA GLU A 314 14.91 -8.05 20.85
C GLU A 314 13.46 -8.44 20.51
N GLY A 315 13.14 -9.73 20.48
CA GLY A 315 11.77 -10.22 20.25
C GLY A 315 10.77 -9.72 21.30
N GLU A 316 11.16 -9.66 22.56
CA GLU A 316 10.34 -9.06 23.64
C GLU A 316 10.09 -7.56 23.39
N LYS A 317 11.12 -6.82 23.00
CA LYS A 317 11.01 -5.38 22.71
C LYS A 317 10.13 -5.12 21.50
N ILE A 318 10.35 -5.85 20.40
CA ILE A 318 9.54 -5.74 19.19
C ILE A 318 8.07 -6.00 19.54
N SER A 319 7.80 -7.08 20.28
CA SER A 319 6.43 -7.42 20.71
C SER A 319 5.77 -6.30 21.54
N SER A 320 6.53 -5.65 22.42
CA SER A 320 6.06 -4.51 23.21
C SER A 320 5.69 -3.32 22.33
N VAL A 321 6.60 -2.92 21.43
CA VAL A 321 6.41 -1.80 20.52
C VAL A 321 5.25 -2.07 19.56
N THR A 322 5.17 -3.24 18.93
CA THR A 322 4.05 -3.61 18.05
C THR A 322 2.71 -3.56 18.77
N ARG A 323 2.64 -3.99 20.04
CA ARG A 323 1.40 -3.93 20.83
C ARG A 323 0.99 -2.48 21.11
N LYS A 324 1.95 -1.60 21.43
CA LYS A 324 1.70 -0.18 21.62
C LYS A 324 1.14 0.46 20.35
N PHE A 325 1.78 0.24 19.20
CA PHE A 325 1.32 0.75 17.91
C PHE A 325 -0.08 0.25 17.53
N ARG A 326 -0.36 -1.06 17.70
CA ARG A 326 -1.71 -1.62 17.44
C ARG A 326 -2.80 -0.95 18.28
N LYS A 327 -2.49 -0.58 19.54
CA LYS A 327 -3.44 0.08 20.44
C LYS A 327 -3.65 1.55 20.08
N GLU A 328 -2.59 2.25 19.70
CA GLU A 328 -2.64 3.67 19.33
C GLU A 328 -3.28 3.89 17.95
N TYR A 329 -3.14 2.93 17.02
CA TYR A 329 -3.62 3.04 15.63
C TYR A 329 -4.46 1.83 15.16
N PRO A 330 -5.62 1.57 15.79
CA PRO A 330 -6.43 0.38 15.50
C PRO A 330 -6.93 0.35 14.04
N LYS A 331 -7.24 1.51 13.45
CA LYS A 331 -7.71 1.62 12.06
C LYS A 331 -6.63 1.32 11.01
N LYS A 332 -5.34 1.24 11.37
CA LYS A 332 -4.24 0.84 10.47
C LYS A 332 -3.71 -0.56 10.77
N ALA A 333 -4.25 -1.22 11.81
CA ALA A 333 -3.90 -2.59 12.15
C ALA A 333 -4.35 -3.63 11.09
N TRP A 334 -5.24 -3.25 10.16
CA TRP A 334 -5.68 -4.12 9.07
C TRP A 334 -4.52 -4.63 8.20
N ILE A 335 -3.48 -3.81 7.98
CA ILE A 335 -2.25 -4.24 7.26
C ILE A 335 -1.61 -5.39 8.05
N LEU A 336 -1.49 -5.24 9.37
CA LEU A 336 -0.89 -6.25 10.25
C LEU A 336 -1.75 -7.52 10.43
N ASP A 337 -3.05 -7.43 10.17
CA ASP A 337 -3.99 -8.54 10.29
C ASP A 337 -4.21 -9.26 8.95
N LYS A 338 -4.08 -8.56 7.81
CA LYS A 338 -4.09 -9.15 6.45
C LYS A 338 -2.81 -9.93 6.12
N LEU A 339 -1.65 -9.46 6.59
CA LEU A 339 -0.38 -10.20 6.43
C LEU A 339 -0.39 -11.56 7.13
N LYS A 340 -1.31 -11.80 8.09
CA LYS A 340 -1.54 -13.11 8.71
C LYS A 340 -2.47 -14.03 7.91
N SER A 341 -3.33 -13.48 7.05
CA SER A 341 -4.36 -14.22 6.31
C SER A 341 -3.89 -14.81 4.97
N ASN A 342 -2.71 -14.44 4.48
CA ASN A 342 -2.09 -15.01 3.28
C ASN A 342 -1.23 -16.26 3.56
N LYS A 343 -1.45 -16.96 4.69
CA LYS A 343 -0.82 -18.23 5.03
C LYS A 343 -1.82 -19.36 5.15
#